data_AF-A0A126REZ3-F1
#
_entry.id   AF-A0A126REZ3-F1
#
_cell.length_a   1.000
_cell.length_b   1.000
_cell.length_c   1.000
_cell.angle_alpha   90.00
_cell.angle_beta   90.00
_cell.angle_gamma   90.00
#
_symmetry.space_group_name_H-M   'P 1'
#
loop_
_entity.id
_entity.type
_entity.pdbx_description
1 polymer ?
#
loop_
_entity_poly.entity_id
_entity_poly.type
_entity_poly.pdbx_seq_one_letter_code
_entity_poly.pdbx_strand_id
1 'polypeptide(L)'
;MSEPFDPADTDAWIAHGRSPVQAAALADAWRRFPDLANDSPLDQRMARMRERVTALRPVMEAMAHMVEAERQARNFAFTARRVAEGRGDDRDRAILRARDLHGHDWDRSVRYADGWYAAHAGWDPECRKPGPLDAGAEAYDHGFCDGGGNRDDLFDTARRALMVDRTPTSSAILPARPRPSEWLKPTDVPRPARWHRRLLLIGAPEAGLVAAPAKTALLRPALDSCSGCGEATIVVISGAGFHPLDRADTALPLGGPEALEVLASDRALQACLRALLGDRDFDDILVAAQGYYLALLDAHAAALPLCRTMERTRNTALQQRTHFRIWLDRGFLAGQTVGAGHIRWGKAVNGLTGRLGEFTARYAGKLPPRGHRIVIETADGKPAAGFVTARGEPLAWETVIANRARLRSTMAARLRAFGGATRLAWPRPANTSIQGRNDSMDASRAR
;
A
#
# COMPACT_ATOMS: atom_id res chain seq x y z
N MET A 1 -6.34 28.15 38.33
CA MET A 1 -6.64 26.83 38.93
C MET A 1 -8.12 26.58 38.65
N SER A 2 -8.47 25.51 37.94
CA SER A 2 -9.88 25.17 37.71
C SER A 2 -10.51 24.73 39.02
N GLU A 3 -11.74 25.18 39.30
CA GLU A 3 -12.51 24.66 40.42
C GLU A 3 -12.62 23.12 40.33
N PRO A 4 -12.56 22.40 41.47
CA PRO A 4 -12.69 20.95 41.47
C PRO A 4 -14.07 20.56 40.95
N PHE A 5 -14.09 19.61 40.01
CA PHE A 5 -15.33 19.10 39.42
C PHE A 5 -16.15 18.37 40.48
N ASP A 6 -17.34 18.89 40.80
CA ASP A 6 -18.31 18.22 41.67
C ASP A 6 -19.27 17.37 40.84
N PRO A 7 -19.19 16.03 40.90
CA PRO A 7 -20.06 15.16 40.12
C PRO A 7 -21.51 15.14 40.62
N ALA A 8 -21.81 15.69 41.81
CA ALA A 8 -23.16 15.83 42.35
C ALA A 8 -23.84 17.14 41.95
N ASP A 9 -23.10 18.07 41.33
CA ASP A 9 -23.60 19.32 40.78
C ASP A 9 -24.05 19.13 39.32
N THR A 10 -25.23 19.66 39.01
CA THR A 10 -25.81 19.60 37.66
C THR A 10 -25.08 20.54 36.70
N ASP A 11 -24.72 21.74 37.17
CA ASP A 11 -24.11 22.77 36.33
C ASP A 11 -22.68 22.39 35.93
N ALA A 12 -21.95 21.69 36.81
CA ALA A 12 -20.68 21.07 36.49
C ALA A 12 -20.79 20.13 35.26
N TRP A 13 -21.81 19.28 35.17
CA TRP A 13 -22.00 18.40 34.00
C TRP A 13 -22.40 19.15 32.74
N ILE A 14 -23.21 20.20 32.85
CA ILE A 14 -23.60 21.06 31.72
C ILE A 14 -22.36 21.79 31.15
N ALA A 15 -21.52 22.34 32.02
CA ALA A 15 -20.26 22.97 31.63
C ALA A 15 -19.32 21.99 30.89
N HIS A 16 -19.44 20.69 31.16
CA HIS A 16 -18.72 19.62 30.48
C HIS A 16 -19.46 19.03 29.27
N GLY A 17 -20.45 19.75 28.73
CA GLY A 17 -21.10 19.44 27.46
C GLY A 17 -22.23 18.41 27.55
N ARG A 18 -22.77 18.15 28.74
CA ARG A 18 -23.98 17.32 28.90
C ARG A 18 -25.25 18.16 28.70
N SER A 19 -26.27 17.56 28.10
CA SER A 19 -27.59 18.21 28.03
C SER A 19 -28.19 18.36 29.44
N PRO A 20 -29.09 19.33 29.67
CA PRO A 20 -29.68 19.56 30.99
C PRO A 20 -30.33 18.30 31.61
N VAL A 21 -30.99 17.48 30.78
CA VAL A 21 -31.64 16.23 31.22
C VAL A 21 -30.61 15.19 31.65
N GLN A 22 -29.53 15.02 30.87
CA GLN A 22 -28.44 14.08 31.22
C GLN A 22 -27.67 14.54 32.44
N ALA A 23 -27.35 15.83 32.51
CA ALA A 23 -26.65 16.44 33.64
C ALA A 23 -27.43 16.24 34.94
N ALA A 24 -28.74 16.48 34.93
CA ALA A 24 -29.59 16.28 36.09
C ALA A 24 -29.60 14.81 36.54
N ALA A 25 -29.72 13.86 35.61
CA ALA A 25 -29.73 12.43 35.92
C ALA A 25 -28.37 11.92 36.46
N LEU A 26 -27.25 12.41 35.92
CA LEU A 26 -25.90 12.09 36.39
C LEU A 26 -25.67 12.63 37.80
N ALA A 27 -25.94 13.92 38.00
CA ALA A 27 -25.80 14.59 39.29
C ALA A 27 -26.66 13.93 40.37
N ASP A 28 -27.88 13.54 40.02
CA ASP A 28 -28.79 12.87 40.94
C ASP A 28 -28.32 11.48 41.39
N ALA A 29 -27.73 10.70 40.48
CA ALA A 29 -27.12 9.42 40.84
C ALA A 29 -25.92 9.59 41.79
N TRP A 30 -25.12 10.64 41.61
CA TRP A 30 -24.01 10.97 42.51
C TRP A 30 -24.48 11.50 43.87
N ARG A 31 -25.56 12.27 43.92
CA ARG A 31 -26.20 12.68 45.20
C ARG A 31 -26.78 11.50 45.97
N ARG A 32 -27.41 10.55 45.27
CA ARG A 32 -28.00 9.35 45.89
C ARG A 32 -26.96 8.34 46.34
N PHE A 33 -25.83 8.24 45.63
CA PHE A 33 -24.77 7.27 45.90
C PHE A 33 -23.38 7.95 45.94
N PRO A 34 -23.13 8.84 46.93
CA PRO A 34 -21.85 9.54 47.06
C PRO A 34 -20.73 8.59 47.46
N ASP A 35 -19.49 9.00 47.22
CA ASP A 35 -18.33 8.29 47.75
C ASP A 35 -18.34 8.35 49.28
N LEU A 36 -18.00 7.22 49.91
CA LEU A 36 -17.80 7.16 51.36
C LEU A 36 -16.38 7.64 51.69
N ALA A 37 -16.18 8.10 52.93
CA ALA A 37 -14.88 8.54 53.42
C ALA A 37 -13.82 7.42 53.30
N ASN A 38 -12.56 7.81 53.12
CA ASN A 38 -11.46 6.88 52.84
C ASN A 38 -11.18 5.89 53.98
N ASP A 39 -11.56 6.24 55.21
CA ASP A 39 -11.49 5.42 56.42
C ASP A 39 -12.64 4.40 56.55
N SER A 40 -13.66 4.48 55.69
CA SER A 40 -14.76 3.51 55.66
C SER A 40 -14.28 2.13 55.17
N PRO A 41 -14.84 1.03 55.70
CA PRO A 41 -14.48 -0.33 55.30
C PRO A 41 -14.52 -0.54 53.79
N LEU A 42 -13.51 -1.22 53.24
CA LEU A 42 -13.35 -1.40 51.79
C LEU A 42 -14.60 -2.02 51.14
N ASP A 43 -15.19 -3.03 51.77
CA ASP A 43 -16.37 -3.72 51.23
C ASP A 43 -17.58 -2.79 51.10
N GLN A 44 -17.75 -1.84 52.03
CA GLN A 44 -18.83 -0.85 51.98
C GLN A 44 -18.59 0.19 50.88
N ARG A 45 -17.33 0.62 50.69
CA ARG A 45 -16.95 1.51 49.58
C ARG A 45 -17.19 0.84 48.22
N MET A 46 -16.82 -0.43 48.09
CA MET A 46 -17.05 -1.22 46.88
C MET A 46 -18.54 -1.46 46.61
N ALA A 47 -19.33 -1.73 47.65
CA ALA A 47 -20.79 -1.86 47.52
C ALA A 47 -21.42 -0.55 47.01
N ARG A 48 -21.05 0.59 47.61
CA ARG A 48 -21.54 1.91 47.21
C ARG A 48 -21.19 2.25 45.75
N MET A 49 -19.97 1.90 45.31
CA MET A 49 -19.58 2.05 43.91
C MET A 49 -20.45 1.19 42.97
N ARG A 50 -20.78 -0.05 43.34
CA ARG A 50 -21.64 -0.93 42.52
C ARG A 50 -23.08 -0.41 42.43
N GLU A 51 -23.62 0.12 43.51
CA GLU A 51 -24.94 0.76 43.54
C GLU A 51 -24.99 1.94 42.57
N ARG A 52 -23.97 2.81 42.61
CA ARG A 52 -23.84 3.94 41.68
C ARG A 52 -23.73 3.49 40.23
N VAL A 53 -22.90 2.49 39.93
CA VAL A 53 -22.77 1.93 38.57
C VAL A 53 -24.12 1.39 38.07
N THR A 54 -24.88 0.71 38.93
CA THR A 54 -26.20 0.18 38.58
C THR A 54 -27.19 1.31 38.29
N ALA A 55 -27.18 2.39 39.07
CA ALA A 55 -28.03 3.55 38.86
C ALA A 55 -27.66 4.35 37.60
N LEU A 56 -26.36 4.45 37.28
CA LEU A 56 -25.86 5.18 36.11
C LEU A 56 -26.02 4.41 34.79
N ARG A 57 -26.05 3.08 34.83
CA ARG A 57 -26.15 2.22 33.64
C ARG A 57 -27.24 2.65 32.63
N PRO A 58 -28.52 2.83 33.00
CA PRO A 58 -29.55 3.22 32.03
C PRO A 58 -29.30 4.60 31.41
N VAL A 59 -28.71 5.54 32.16
CA VAL A 59 -28.35 6.87 31.66
C VAL A 59 -27.22 6.75 30.62
N MET A 60 -26.20 5.96 30.93
CA MET A 60 -25.07 5.73 30.02
C MET A 60 -25.49 4.98 28.75
N GLU A 61 -26.38 3.99 28.87
CA GLU A 61 -26.95 3.26 27.73
C GLU A 61 -27.79 4.19 26.84
N ALA A 62 -28.66 5.03 27.41
CA ALA A 62 -29.42 6.02 26.65
C ALA A 62 -28.52 7.03 25.93
N MET A 63 -27.46 7.51 26.60
CA MET A 63 -26.47 8.39 25.98
C MET A 63 -25.74 7.70 24.82
N ALA A 64 -25.34 6.45 24.99
CA ALA A 64 -24.70 5.66 23.93
C ALA A 64 -25.63 5.49 22.72
N HIS A 65 -26.91 5.18 22.95
CA HIS A 65 -27.92 5.09 21.89
C HIS A 65 -28.11 6.40 21.14
N MET A 66 -28.14 7.55 21.83
CA MET A 66 -28.25 8.86 21.19
C MET A 66 -27.03 9.19 20.31
N VAL A 67 -25.82 8.99 20.85
CA VAL A 67 -24.57 9.24 20.10
C VAL A 67 -24.51 8.36 18.86
N GLU A 68 -24.93 7.10 18.98
CA GLU A 68 -24.96 6.16 17.88
C GLU A 68 -26.01 6.55 16.82
N ALA A 69 -27.22 6.95 17.24
CA ALA A 69 -28.25 7.46 16.32
C ALA A 69 -27.77 8.72 15.57
N GLU A 70 -27.07 9.63 16.24
CA GLU A 70 -26.50 10.82 15.61
C GLU A 70 -25.37 10.46 14.63
N ARG A 71 -24.52 9.48 14.97
CA ARG A 71 -23.50 8.94 14.05
C ARG A 71 -24.15 8.42 12.77
N GLN A 72 -25.18 7.58 12.92
CA GLN A 72 -25.91 6.99 11.80
C GLN A 72 -26.57 8.06 10.93
N ALA A 73 -27.27 9.02 11.55
CA ALA A 73 -27.91 10.13 10.84
C ALA A 73 -26.90 10.98 10.05
N ARG A 74 -25.75 11.32 10.65
CA ARG A 74 -24.68 12.08 9.98
C ARG A 74 -24.09 11.31 8.80
N ASN A 75 -23.86 10.01 8.93
CA ASN A 75 -23.35 9.19 7.84
C ASN A 75 -24.32 9.16 6.65
N PHE A 76 -25.61 8.94 6.91
CA PHE A 76 -26.62 8.97 5.84
C PHE A 76 -26.73 10.35 5.19
N ALA A 77 -26.73 11.44 5.97
CA ALA A 77 -26.78 12.78 5.44
C ALA A 77 -25.56 13.09 4.55
N PHE A 78 -24.36 12.66 4.96
CA PHE A 78 -23.14 12.80 4.19
C PHE A 78 -23.22 12.03 2.85
N THR A 79 -23.62 10.77 2.87
CA THR A 79 -23.76 9.94 1.65
C THR A 79 -24.85 10.48 0.72
N ALA A 80 -26.00 10.89 1.25
CA ALA A 80 -27.07 11.51 0.48
C ALA A 80 -26.61 12.78 -0.23
N ARG A 81 -25.87 13.65 0.48
CA ARG A 81 -25.28 14.86 -0.09
C ARG A 81 -24.28 14.53 -1.20
N ARG A 82 -23.40 13.55 -0.98
CA ARG A 82 -22.40 13.12 -1.98
C ARG A 82 -23.07 12.64 -3.27
N VAL A 83 -24.15 11.85 -3.17
CA VAL A 83 -24.94 11.40 -4.32
C VAL A 83 -25.63 12.57 -5.02
N ALA A 84 -26.25 13.49 -4.28
CA ALA A 84 -26.93 14.66 -4.83
C ALA A 84 -25.96 15.61 -5.58
N GLU A 85 -24.72 15.75 -5.09
CA GLU A 85 -23.66 16.54 -5.73
C GLU A 85 -23.00 15.83 -6.94
N GLY A 86 -23.48 14.64 -7.33
CA GLY A 86 -22.92 13.84 -8.44
C GLY A 86 -21.54 13.23 -8.14
N ARG A 87 -21.10 13.25 -6.88
CA ARG A 87 -19.82 12.69 -6.40
C ARG A 87 -19.96 11.28 -5.84
N GLY A 88 -21.19 10.77 -5.75
CA GLY A 88 -21.52 9.47 -5.20
C GLY A 88 -21.40 8.37 -6.25
N ASP A 89 -20.95 7.19 -5.82
CA ASP A 89 -20.83 5.99 -6.65
C ASP A 89 -22.05 5.06 -6.49
N ASP A 90 -22.07 3.94 -7.23
CA ASP A 90 -23.19 2.98 -7.18
C ASP A 90 -23.34 2.32 -5.82
N ARG A 91 -22.24 2.19 -5.06
CA ARG A 91 -22.27 1.70 -3.69
C ARG A 91 -22.94 2.71 -2.76
N ASP A 92 -22.64 4.01 -2.89
CA ASP A 92 -23.33 5.06 -2.14
C ASP A 92 -24.85 5.04 -2.40
N ARG A 93 -25.27 4.83 -3.65
CA ARG A 93 -26.69 4.67 -4.01
C ARG A 93 -27.32 3.42 -3.40
N ALA A 94 -26.58 2.30 -3.37
CA ALA A 94 -27.04 1.07 -2.73
C ALA A 94 -27.21 1.24 -1.21
N ILE A 95 -26.32 1.99 -0.53
CA ILE A 95 -26.45 2.32 0.90
C ILE A 95 -27.74 3.10 1.16
N LEU A 96 -28.07 4.09 0.32
CA LEU A 96 -29.28 4.89 0.49
C LEU A 96 -30.55 4.08 0.20
N ARG A 97 -30.52 3.16 -0.77
CA ARG A 97 -31.61 2.21 -1.02
C ARG A 97 -31.82 1.29 0.19
N ALA A 98 -30.73 0.79 0.76
CA ALA A 98 -30.78 -0.09 1.92
C ALA A 98 -31.37 0.60 3.16
N ARG A 99 -31.15 1.91 3.32
CA ARG A 99 -31.80 2.71 4.38
C ARG A 99 -33.32 2.61 4.30
N ASP A 100 -33.88 2.68 3.10
CA ASP A 100 -35.34 2.63 2.91
C ASP A 100 -35.90 1.22 3.15
N LEU A 101 -35.06 0.18 3.06
CA LEU A 101 -35.43 -1.23 3.30
C LEU A 101 -35.19 -1.71 4.74
N HIS A 102 -34.11 -1.25 5.38
CA HIS A 102 -33.62 -1.72 6.67
C HIS A 102 -33.71 -0.65 7.78
N GLY A 103 -34.29 0.50 7.48
CA GLY A 103 -34.39 1.64 8.38
C GLY A 103 -33.06 2.39 8.53
N HIS A 104 -32.98 3.26 9.54
CA HIS A 104 -31.81 4.10 9.80
C HIS A 104 -30.60 3.34 10.41
N ASP A 105 -30.47 2.03 10.20
CA ASP A 105 -29.30 1.26 10.61
C ASP A 105 -28.20 1.37 9.54
N TRP A 106 -27.20 2.20 9.82
CA TRP A 106 -26.06 2.43 8.93
C TRP A 106 -25.27 1.16 8.65
N ASP A 107 -25.01 0.34 9.67
CA ASP A 107 -24.13 -0.82 9.53
C ASP A 107 -24.83 -1.91 8.69
N ARG A 108 -26.13 -2.15 8.89
CA ARG A 108 -26.92 -3.01 7.99
C ARG A 108 -26.97 -2.48 6.56
N SER A 109 -27.11 -1.17 6.39
CA SER A 109 -27.16 -0.54 5.06
C SER A 109 -25.84 -0.68 4.30
N VAL A 110 -24.71 -0.57 4.99
CA VAL A 110 -23.38 -0.83 4.43
C VAL A 110 -23.23 -2.31 4.06
N ARG A 111 -23.68 -3.23 4.93
CA ARG A 111 -23.62 -4.67 4.65
C ARG A 111 -24.46 -5.08 3.45
N TYR A 112 -25.67 -4.54 3.32
CA TYR A 112 -26.48 -4.70 2.11
C TYR A 112 -25.73 -4.20 0.87
N ALA A 113 -25.15 -2.99 0.93
CA ALA A 113 -24.44 -2.43 -0.22
C ALA A 113 -23.18 -3.25 -0.59
N ASP A 114 -22.50 -3.85 0.38
CA ASP A 114 -21.38 -4.77 0.15
C ASP A 114 -21.85 -6.03 -0.60
N GLY A 115 -22.98 -6.60 -0.20
CA GLY A 115 -23.58 -7.75 -0.88
C GLY A 115 -23.99 -7.42 -2.31
N TRP A 116 -24.71 -6.31 -2.48
CA TRP A 116 -25.15 -5.82 -3.80
C TRP A 116 -23.97 -5.58 -4.73
N TYR A 117 -22.91 -4.92 -4.24
CA TYR A 117 -21.71 -4.65 -5.02
C TYR A 117 -20.96 -5.93 -5.37
N ALA A 118 -20.86 -6.90 -4.45
CA ALA A 118 -20.21 -8.18 -4.72
C ALA A 118 -20.95 -8.97 -5.84
N ALA A 119 -22.28 -8.98 -5.81
CA ALA A 119 -23.08 -9.56 -6.88
C ALA A 119 -22.83 -8.84 -8.22
N HIS A 120 -22.96 -7.50 -8.21
CA HIS A 120 -22.79 -6.66 -9.38
C HIS A 120 -21.38 -6.71 -10.00
N ALA A 121 -20.34 -6.84 -9.18
CA ALA A 121 -18.94 -6.94 -9.62
C ALA A 121 -18.52 -8.37 -10.04
N GLY A 122 -19.43 -9.34 -9.97
CA GLY A 122 -19.14 -10.73 -10.32
C GLY A 122 -18.23 -11.44 -9.33
N TRP A 123 -18.18 -10.98 -8.07
CA TRP A 123 -17.35 -11.57 -7.03
C TRP A 123 -18.05 -12.76 -6.38
N ASP A 124 -17.25 -13.62 -5.73
CA ASP A 124 -17.76 -14.66 -4.85
C ASP A 124 -18.47 -14.03 -3.64
N PRO A 125 -19.61 -14.61 -3.21
CA PRO A 125 -20.28 -14.15 -2.01
C PRO A 125 -19.43 -14.44 -0.77
N GLU A 126 -19.50 -13.57 0.23
CA GLU A 126 -18.80 -13.78 1.50
C GLU A 126 -19.16 -15.12 2.14
N CYS A 127 -18.17 -15.84 2.67
CA CYS A 127 -18.39 -17.09 3.40
C CYS A 127 -19.20 -16.83 4.67
N ARG A 128 -20.35 -17.52 4.82
CA ARG A 128 -21.11 -17.52 6.07
C ARG A 128 -20.26 -18.12 7.18
N LYS A 129 -20.23 -17.45 8.33
CA LYS A 129 -19.67 -18.04 9.55
C LYS A 129 -20.60 -19.16 10.03
N PRO A 130 -20.07 -20.25 10.63
CA PRO A 130 -20.92 -21.26 11.25
C PRO A 130 -21.74 -20.65 12.39
N GLY A 131 -23.06 -20.89 12.39
CA GLY A 131 -23.99 -20.39 13.41
C GLY A 131 -25.21 -19.67 12.83
N PRO A 132 -26.10 -19.14 13.69
CA PRO A 132 -27.21 -18.30 13.26
C PRO A 132 -26.71 -17.06 12.51
N LEU A 133 -27.44 -16.65 11.48
CA LEU A 133 -27.15 -15.42 10.76
C LEU A 133 -27.40 -14.23 11.69
N ASP A 134 -26.43 -13.33 11.79
CA ASP A 134 -26.67 -12.02 12.38
C ASP A 134 -27.34 -11.10 11.35
N ALA A 135 -27.92 -10.00 11.84
CA ALA A 135 -28.63 -9.07 10.98
C ALA A 135 -27.75 -8.41 9.89
N GLY A 136 -26.43 -8.37 10.09
CA GLY A 136 -25.49 -7.89 9.08
C GLY A 136 -25.24 -8.91 7.97
N ALA A 137 -25.26 -10.20 8.29
CA ALA A 137 -25.19 -11.29 7.32
C ALA A 137 -26.49 -11.40 6.52
N GLU A 138 -27.65 -11.23 7.17
CA GLU A 138 -28.95 -11.17 6.48
C GLU A 138 -29.03 -9.98 5.53
N ALA A 139 -28.60 -8.79 5.97
CA ALA A 139 -28.57 -7.61 5.11
C ALA A 139 -27.64 -7.79 3.90
N TYR A 140 -26.45 -8.39 4.12
CA TYR A 140 -25.53 -8.73 3.03
C TYR A 140 -26.16 -9.69 2.01
N ASP A 141 -26.76 -10.78 2.49
CA ASP A 141 -27.37 -11.77 1.60
C ASP A 141 -28.56 -11.17 0.83
N HIS A 142 -29.35 -10.31 1.47
CA HIS A 142 -30.42 -9.56 0.80
C HIS A 142 -29.88 -8.67 -0.31
N GLY A 143 -28.82 -7.89 -0.03
CA GLY A 143 -28.18 -7.05 -1.03
C GLY A 143 -27.58 -7.85 -2.17
N PHE A 144 -26.94 -8.99 -1.87
CA PHE A 144 -26.37 -9.89 -2.87
C PHE A 144 -27.44 -10.44 -3.82
N CYS A 145 -28.59 -10.86 -3.28
CA CYS A 145 -29.74 -11.28 -4.08
C CYS A 145 -30.28 -10.13 -4.96
N ASP A 146 -30.48 -8.93 -4.39
CA ASP A 146 -30.95 -7.76 -5.13
C ASP A 146 -29.96 -7.28 -6.21
N GLY A 147 -28.67 -7.55 -6.02
CA GLY A 147 -27.63 -7.32 -7.03
C GLY A 147 -27.60 -8.36 -8.14
N GLY A 148 -28.50 -9.35 -8.11
CA GLY A 148 -28.63 -10.41 -9.10
C GLY A 148 -27.78 -11.64 -8.81
N GLY A 149 -27.19 -11.75 -7.62
CA GLY A 149 -26.43 -12.92 -7.18
C GLY A 149 -27.35 -14.03 -6.65
N ASN A 150 -26.96 -15.28 -6.86
CA ASN A 150 -27.64 -16.45 -6.32
C ASN A 150 -26.65 -17.36 -5.60
N ARG A 151 -26.75 -17.43 -4.28
CA ARG A 151 -25.85 -18.24 -3.44
C ARG A 151 -26.05 -19.75 -3.59
N ASP A 152 -27.23 -20.17 -4.04
CA ASP A 152 -27.59 -21.58 -4.17
C ASP A 152 -27.19 -22.17 -5.53
N ASP A 153 -26.72 -21.33 -6.46
CA ASP A 153 -26.18 -21.78 -7.73
C ASP A 153 -24.64 -21.80 -7.72
N LEU A 154 -24.07 -23.00 -7.83
CA LEU A 154 -22.63 -23.26 -7.85
C LEU A 154 -21.90 -22.53 -9.00
N PHE A 155 -22.60 -22.21 -10.10
CA PHE A 155 -22.03 -21.54 -11.26
C PHE A 155 -22.37 -20.04 -11.32
N ASP A 156 -23.06 -19.50 -10.32
CA ASP A 156 -23.53 -18.12 -10.29
C ASP A 156 -22.39 -17.12 -10.42
N THR A 157 -21.31 -17.27 -9.62
CA THR A 157 -20.12 -16.42 -9.73
C THR A 157 -19.54 -16.47 -11.13
N ALA A 158 -19.38 -17.66 -11.72
CA ALA A 158 -18.79 -17.80 -13.05
C ALA A 158 -19.65 -17.11 -14.13
N ARG A 159 -20.98 -17.22 -14.03
CA ARG A 159 -21.92 -16.55 -14.95
C ARG A 159 -21.89 -15.03 -14.78
N ARG A 160 -21.92 -14.52 -13.55
CA ARG A 160 -21.85 -13.08 -13.28
C ARG A 160 -20.51 -12.48 -13.68
N ALA A 161 -19.39 -13.15 -13.38
CA ALA A 161 -18.06 -12.72 -13.81
C ALA A 161 -17.97 -12.59 -15.34
N LEU A 162 -18.56 -13.54 -16.08
CA LEU A 162 -18.61 -13.48 -17.55
C LEU A 162 -19.51 -12.35 -18.08
N MET A 163 -20.59 -12.00 -17.37
CA MET A 163 -21.45 -10.87 -17.75
C MET A 163 -20.82 -9.51 -17.44
N VAL A 164 -20.07 -9.38 -16.34
CA VAL A 164 -19.31 -8.17 -16.01
C VAL A 164 -18.22 -7.89 -17.05
N ASP A 165 -17.58 -8.93 -17.59
CA ASP A 165 -16.63 -8.83 -18.71
C ASP A 165 -17.30 -8.37 -20.02
N ARG A 166 -18.64 -8.47 -20.13
CA ARG A 166 -19.43 -8.04 -21.30
C ARG A 166 -20.09 -6.69 -21.14
N THR A 167 -20.24 -6.17 -19.93
CA THR A 167 -20.59 -4.77 -19.75
C THR A 167 -19.46 -4.02 -20.44
N PRO A 168 -19.73 -3.27 -21.54
CA PRO A 168 -18.71 -2.39 -22.06
C PRO A 168 -18.36 -1.55 -20.85
N THR A 169 -17.14 -1.72 -20.35
CA THR A 169 -16.59 -0.76 -19.39
C THR A 169 -16.93 0.54 -20.06
N SER A 170 -17.71 1.39 -19.39
CA SER A 170 -17.75 2.78 -19.81
C SER A 170 -16.28 3.15 -19.73
N SER A 171 -15.61 3.04 -20.87
CA SER A 171 -14.40 3.73 -21.19
C SER A 171 -14.92 5.14 -21.18
N ALA A 172 -15.10 5.67 -19.96
CA ALA A 172 -15.22 7.08 -19.69
C ALA A 172 -14.05 7.59 -20.48
N ILE A 173 -14.35 8.14 -21.66
CA ILE A 173 -13.43 8.31 -22.78
C ILE A 173 -12.11 8.64 -22.15
N LEU A 174 -11.23 7.63 -22.01
CA LEU A 174 -10.02 7.88 -21.25
C LEU A 174 -9.37 8.96 -22.10
N PRO A 175 -9.03 10.13 -21.53
CA PRO A 175 -8.21 11.05 -22.28
C PRO A 175 -7.07 10.19 -22.81
N ALA A 176 -6.80 10.28 -24.12
CA ALA A 176 -5.87 9.37 -24.80
C ALA A 176 -4.50 9.29 -24.09
N ARG A 177 -4.25 10.20 -23.13
CA ARG A 177 -3.24 10.13 -22.09
C ARG A 177 -3.87 10.44 -20.71
N PRO A 178 -3.94 9.48 -19.75
CA PRO A 178 -4.40 9.78 -18.39
C PRO A 178 -3.47 10.78 -17.72
N ARG A 179 -4.03 11.66 -16.89
CA ARG A 179 -3.23 12.69 -16.22
C ARG A 179 -2.25 12.06 -15.23
N PRO A 180 -1.03 12.60 -15.07
CA PRO A 180 -0.09 12.18 -14.03
C PRO A 180 -0.70 12.02 -12.64
N SER A 181 -1.66 12.86 -12.24
CA SER A 181 -2.39 12.71 -10.96
C SER A 181 -3.32 11.50 -10.86
N GLU A 182 -3.71 10.90 -11.97
CA GLU A 182 -4.56 9.71 -12.04
C GLU A 182 -3.74 8.41 -12.05
N TRP A 183 -2.42 8.50 -12.25
CA TRP A 183 -1.55 7.33 -12.34
C TRP A 183 -1.54 6.53 -11.03
N LEU A 184 -1.35 5.22 -11.18
CA LEU A 184 -1.36 4.27 -10.07
C LEU A 184 -0.09 4.42 -9.20
N LYS A 185 -0.16 3.92 -7.97
CA LYS A 185 1.04 3.85 -7.11
C LYS A 185 1.99 2.74 -7.59
N PRO A 186 3.32 2.88 -7.39
CA PRO A 186 4.27 1.82 -7.65
C PRO A 186 3.93 0.48 -7.01
N THR A 187 3.99 -0.57 -7.82
CA THR A 187 3.85 -1.97 -7.39
C THR A 187 4.99 -2.83 -7.90
N ASP A 188 5.07 -4.08 -7.43
CA ASP A 188 6.03 -5.08 -7.90
C ASP A 188 5.51 -5.88 -9.11
N VAL A 189 4.34 -5.51 -9.65
CA VAL A 189 3.72 -6.16 -10.81
C VAL A 189 4.46 -5.84 -12.12
N PRO A 190 4.83 -4.57 -12.41
CA PRO A 190 5.53 -4.24 -13.65
C PRO A 190 6.86 -4.97 -13.81
N ARG A 191 7.24 -5.17 -15.07
CA ARG A 191 8.52 -5.80 -15.41
C ARG A 191 9.67 -4.84 -15.08
N PRO A 192 10.86 -5.35 -14.72
CA PRO A 192 12.05 -4.53 -14.59
C PRO A 192 12.37 -3.87 -15.93
N ALA A 193 12.93 -2.67 -15.88
CA ALA A 193 13.28 -1.87 -17.05
C ALA A 193 14.75 -1.43 -16.99
N ARG A 194 15.39 -1.32 -18.16
CA ARG A 194 16.77 -0.83 -18.26
C ARG A 194 16.81 0.63 -17.86
N TRP A 195 17.80 1.05 -17.08
CA TRP A 195 17.88 2.43 -16.57
C TRP A 195 17.75 3.51 -17.66
N HIS A 196 18.40 3.36 -18.81
CA HIS A 196 18.29 4.30 -19.93
C HIS A 196 16.90 4.40 -20.59
N ARG A 197 15.98 3.46 -20.32
CA ARG A 197 14.57 3.50 -20.77
C ARG A 197 13.62 3.94 -19.65
N ARG A 198 14.14 4.56 -18.59
CA ARG A 198 13.35 5.02 -17.44
C ARG A 198 13.34 6.54 -17.33
N LEU A 199 12.19 7.06 -16.94
CA LEU A 199 11.98 8.49 -16.71
C LEU A 199 11.53 8.72 -15.26
N LEU A 200 12.21 9.63 -14.57
CA LEU A 200 11.80 10.16 -13.29
C LEU A 200 11.44 11.64 -13.43
N LEU A 201 10.20 11.99 -13.09
CA LEU A 201 9.72 13.36 -12.96
C LEU A 201 9.58 13.67 -11.47
N ILE A 202 10.47 14.49 -10.92
CA ILE A 202 10.54 14.74 -9.47
C ILE A 202 10.27 16.23 -9.17
N GLY A 203 9.42 16.51 -8.18
CA GLY A 203 9.22 17.87 -7.71
C GLY A 203 10.47 18.39 -7.00
N ALA A 204 10.77 19.68 -7.17
CA ALA A 204 11.88 20.33 -6.45
C ALA A 204 11.83 20.11 -4.92
N PRO A 205 10.65 20.12 -4.25
CA PRO A 205 10.54 19.76 -2.84
C PRO A 205 10.97 18.32 -2.53
N GLU A 206 10.51 17.34 -3.31
CA GLU A 206 10.83 15.92 -3.14
C GLU A 206 12.31 15.61 -3.47
N ALA A 207 12.91 16.41 -4.36
CA ALA A 207 14.34 16.40 -4.65
C ALA A 207 15.18 17.10 -3.56
N GLY A 208 14.56 17.85 -2.64
CA GLY A 208 15.25 18.63 -1.61
C GLY A 208 15.96 19.88 -2.14
N LEU A 209 15.55 20.38 -3.30
CA LEU A 209 16.16 21.55 -3.96
C LEU A 209 15.55 22.87 -3.51
N VAL A 210 14.33 22.84 -2.96
CA VAL A 210 13.64 23.99 -2.39
C VAL A 210 13.12 23.66 -1.00
N ALA A 211 12.96 24.69 -0.17
CA ALA A 211 12.36 24.54 1.14
C ALA A 211 10.95 23.94 1.03
N ALA A 212 10.66 22.95 1.87
CA ALA A 212 9.40 22.22 1.83
C ALA A 212 8.91 21.91 3.25
N PRO A 213 7.60 21.71 3.47
CA PRO A 213 7.08 21.28 4.75
C PRO A 213 7.74 19.97 5.21
N ALA A 214 7.90 19.77 6.53
CA ALA A 214 8.51 18.58 7.12
C ALA A 214 7.83 17.25 6.70
N LYS A 215 6.59 17.32 6.24
CA LYS A 215 5.81 16.18 5.72
C LYS A 215 6.14 15.82 4.27
N THR A 216 7.08 16.49 3.62
CA THR A 216 7.50 16.19 2.23
C THR A 216 8.46 15.00 2.22
N ALA A 217 8.28 14.08 1.28
CA ALA A 217 9.20 12.96 1.13
C ALA A 217 10.48 13.43 0.44
N LEU A 218 11.58 13.52 1.18
CA LEU A 218 12.91 13.66 0.58
C LEU A 218 13.33 12.33 -0.07
N LEU A 219 13.48 12.32 -1.39
CA LEU A 219 13.74 11.12 -2.20
C LEU A 219 15.15 11.10 -2.81
N ARG A 220 15.78 12.27 -3.00
CA ARG A 220 17.12 12.40 -3.58
C ARG A 220 18.19 11.51 -2.93
N PRO A 221 18.28 11.37 -1.58
CA PRO A 221 19.27 10.48 -0.98
C PRO A 221 19.12 9.00 -1.38
N ALA A 222 17.89 8.54 -1.59
CA ALA A 222 17.63 7.17 -2.04
C ALA A 222 17.99 6.98 -3.52
N LEU A 223 17.81 8.04 -4.34
CA LEU A 223 18.22 8.06 -5.74
C LEU A 223 19.75 7.99 -5.84
N ASP A 224 20.47 8.85 -5.12
CA ASP A 224 21.93 8.93 -5.17
C ASP A 224 22.61 7.63 -4.66
N SER A 225 21.94 6.90 -3.77
CA SER A 225 22.40 5.61 -3.27
C SER A 225 22.15 4.44 -4.24
N CYS A 226 21.43 4.66 -5.34
CA CYS A 226 21.00 3.61 -6.26
C CYS A 226 21.99 3.47 -7.43
N SER A 227 22.53 2.27 -7.64
CA SER A 227 23.45 2.03 -8.75
C SER A 227 22.73 2.07 -10.10
N GLY A 228 23.33 2.78 -11.06
CA GLY A 228 22.82 2.89 -12.42
C GLY A 228 21.73 3.93 -12.63
N CYS A 229 21.25 4.59 -11.58
CA CYS A 229 20.23 5.64 -11.73
C CYS A 229 20.68 6.82 -12.60
N GLY A 230 22.00 7.02 -12.77
CA GLY A 230 22.56 8.04 -13.66
C GLY A 230 22.31 7.81 -15.15
N GLU A 231 21.95 6.59 -15.58
CA GLU A 231 21.50 6.35 -16.96
C GLU A 231 20.04 6.77 -17.18
N ALA A 232 19.25 6.96 -16.11
CA ALA A 232 17.86 7.36 -16.22
C ALA A 232 17.73 8.82 -16.67
N THR A 233 16.66 9.12 -17.41
CA THR A 233 16.30 10.51 -17.66
C THR A 233 15.59 11.05 -16.43
N ILE A 234 16.13 12.11 -15.82
CA ILE A 234 15.56 12.71 -14.60
C ILE A 234 15.26 14.18 -14.88
N VAL A 235 13.98 14.54 -14.76
CA VAL A 235 13.46 15.89 -14.94
C VAL A 235 12.93 16.40 -13.61
N VAL A 236 13.40 17.58 -13.21
CA VAL A 236 12.96 18.31 -12.03
C VAL A 236 11.84 19.28 -12.43
N ILE A 237 10.79 19.32 -11.61
CA ILE A 237 9.67 20.25 -11.73
C ILE A 237 9.85 21.33 -10.67
N SER A 238 10.03 22.58 -11.07
CA SER A 238 10.18 23.73 -10.17
C SER A 238 9.36 24.94 -10.63
N GLY A 239 9.42 26.03 -9.86
CA GLY A 239 8.88 27.34 -10.26
C GLY A 239 9.59 27.96 -11.47
N ALA A 240 10.76 27.46 -11.86
CA ALA A 240 11.43 27.83 -13.12
C ALA A 240 10.98 26.96 -14.31
N GLY A 241 10.04 26.02 -14.09
CA GLY A 241 9.58 25.07 -15.09
C GLY A 241 10.27 23.71 -15.00
N PHE A 242 10.46 23.07 -16.15
CA PHE A 242 11.08 21.75 -16.27
C PHE A 242 12.56 21.88 -16.63
N HIS A 243 13.43 21.17 -15.91
CA HIS A 243 14.87 21.18 -16.17
C HIS A 243 15.49 19.82 -15.75
N PRO A 244 16.65 19.44 -16.30
CA PRO A 244 17.32 18.21 -15.93
C PRO A 244 17.95 18.32 -14.53
N LEU A 245 18.14 17.16 -13.86
CA LEU A 245 18.66 17.12 -12.49
C LEU A 245 20.06 17.72 -12.32
N ASP A 246 20.88 17.72 -13.38
CA ASP A 246 22.22 18.32 -13.41
C ASP A 246 22.20 19.86 -13.33
N ARG A 247 21.06 20.49 -13.67
CA ARG A 247 20.80 21.93 -13.53
C ARG A 247 19.99 22.27 -12.28
N ALA A 248 20.24 21.54 -11.19
CA ALA A 248 19.51 21.69 -9.93
C ALA A 248 19.62 23.09 -9.31
N ASP A 249 20.67 23.85 -9.64
CA ASP A 249 20.88 25.25 -9.26
C ASP A 249 19.81 26.21 -9.80
N THR A 250 19.11 25.81 -10.87
CA THR A 250 18.02 26.59 -11.47
C THR A 250 16.66 26.40 -10.77
N ALA A 251 16.57 25.52 -9.77
CA ALA A 251 15.32 25.19 -9.11
C ALA A 251 14.79 26.36 -8.25
N LEU A 252 13.61 26.87 -8.60
CA LEU A 252 12.89 27.88 -7.82
C LEU A 252 11.65 27.29 -7.13
N PRO A 253 11.22 27.81 -5.97
CA PRO A 253 9.96 27.40 -5.36
C PRO A 253 8.78 27.86 -6.22
N LEU A 254 7.73 27.02 -6.32
CA LEU A 254 6.49 27.39 -6.99
C LEU A 254 5.59 28.23 -6.06
N GLY A 255 5.45 29.51 -6.38
CA GLY A 255 4.89 30.57 -5.52
C GLY A 255 3.38 30.55 -5.24
N GLY A 256 2.68 29.44 -5.48
CA GLY A 256 1.24 29.31 -5.23
C GLY A 256 0.37 29.24 -6.49
N PRO A 257 -0.97 29.39 -6.35
CA PRO A 257 -1.93 29.19 -7.45
C PRO A 257 -1.72 30.14 -8.63
N GLU A 258 -1.43 31.42 -8.38
CA GLU A 258 -1.23 32.42 -9.45
C GLU A 258 0.00 32.08 -10.31
N ALA A 259 1.12 31.73 -9.66
CA ALA A 259 2.32 31.28 -10.35
C ALA A 259 2.07 29.97 -11.13
N LEU A 260 1.26 29.07 -10.57
CA LEU A 260 0.85 27.84 -11.26
C LEU A 260 0.02 28.16 -12.52
N GLU A 261 -0.94 29.07 -12.47
CA GLU A 261 -1.78 29.40 -13.64
C GLU A 261 -0.97 29.97 -14.80
N VAL A 262 -0.01 30.86 -14.50
CA VAL A 262 0.92 31.41 -15.50
C VAL A 262 1.73 30.30 -16.17
N LEU A 263 2.37 29.43 -15.37
CA LEU A 263 3.22 28.36 -15.89
C LEU A 263 2.40 27.23 -16.55
N ALA A 264 1.18 26.96 -16.08
CA ALA A 264 0.30 25.95 -16.65
C ALA A 264 -0.15 26.32 -18.08
N SER A 265 -0.26 27.62 -18.37
CA SER A 265 -0.67 28.14 -19.68
C SER A 265 0.51 28.36 -20.63
N ASP A 266 1.75 28.27 -20.14
CA ASP A 266 2.95 28.54 -20.93
C ASP A 266 3.29 27.40 -21.90
N ARG A 267 3.05 27.63 -23.19
CA ARG A 267 3.36 26.67 -24.26
C ARG A 267 4.87 26.43 -24.44
N ALA A 268 5.72 27.38 -24.04
CA ALA A 268 7.17 27.21 -24.09
C ALA A 268 7.64 26.15 -23.10
N LEU A 269 7.00 26.03 -21.93
CA LEU A 269 7.29 24.97 -20.96
C LEU A 269 6.91 23.58 -21.49
N GLN A 270 5.77 23.48 -22.19
CA GLN A 270 5.39 22.24 -22.85
C GLN A 270 6.43 21.81 -23.89
N ALA A 271 6.93 22.76 -24.69
CA ALA A 271 7.99 22.51 -25.67
C ALA A 271 9.34 22.16 -24.99
N CYS A 272 9.68 22.83 -23.89
CA CYS A 272 10.86 22.53 -23.08
C CYS A 272 10.80 21.09 -22.54
N LEU A 273 9.67 20.68 -21.97
CA LEU A 273 9.49 19.30 -21.50
C LEU A 273 9.64 18.29 -22.64
N ARG A 274 9.07 18.55 -23.82
CA ARG A 274 9.30 17.68 -25.00
C ARG A 274 10.77 17.62 -25.40
N ALA A 275 11.47 18.75 -25.42
CA ALA A 275 12.90 18.78 -25.74
C ALA A 275 13.73 18.01 -24.71
N LEU A 276 13.41 18.13 -23.42
CA LEU A 276 14.06 17.38 -22.34
C LEU A 276 13.82 15.88 -22.41
N LEU A 277 12.74 15.44 -23.04
CA LEU A 277 12.43 14.03 -23.27
C LEU A 277 13.03 13.54 -24.59
N GLY A 278 13.05 14.38 -25.62
CA GLY A 278 13.53 14.04 -26.96
C GLY A 278 12.78 12.83 -27.55
N ASP A 279 13.39 12.18 -28.53
CA ASP A 279 12.85 10.97 -29.19
C ASP A 279 13.22 9.68 -28.45
N ARG A 280 13.37 9.74 -27.11
CA ARG A 280 13.70 8.56 -26.30
C ARG A 280 12.47 7.69 -26.06
N ASP A 281 12.65 6.39 -26.20
CA ASP A 281 11.67 5.41 -25.76
C ASP A 281 11.79 5.12 -24.27
N PHE A 282 10.67 5.28 -23.55
CA PHE A 282 10.57 4.93 -22.15
C PHE A 282 9.68 3.70 -21.96
N ASP A 283 10.07 2.80 -21.06
CA ASP A 283 9.28 1.63 -20.68
C ASP A 283 8.62 1.79 -19.29
N ASP A 284 9.19 2.66 -18.46
CA ASP A 284 8.81 2.87 -17.06
C ASP A 284 8.99 4.33 -16.63
N ILE A 285 7.89 5.00 -16.28
CA ILE A 285 7.84 6.39 -15.86
C ILE A 285 7.34 6.48 -14.41
N LEU A 286 8.08 7.21 -13.57
CA LEU A 286 7.64 7.58 -12.23
C LEU A 286 7.48 9.09 -12.07
N VAL A 287 6.34 9.51 -11.55
CA VAL A 287 6.12 10.86 -11.05
C VAL A 287 6.23 10.89 -9.53
N ALA A 288 7.16 11.70 -9.03
CA ALA A 288 7.40 11.94 -7.63
C ALA A 288 7.26 13.43 -7.31
N ALA A 289 6.04 13.94 -7.45
CA ALA A 289 5.67 15.33 -7.18
C ALA A 289 4.29 15.38 -6.53
N GLN A 290 4.07 16.35 -5.65
CA GLN A 290 2.78 16.59 -4.98
C GLN A 290 2.32 18.05 -5.14
N GLY A 291 1.05 18.32 -4.83
CA GLY A 291 0.48 19.67 -4.79
C GLY A 291 0.63 20.41 -6.12
N TYR A 292 1.07 21.68 -6.05
CA TYR A 292 1.21 22.54 -7.23
C TYR A 292 2.21 22.01 -8.27
N TYR A 293 3.24 21.26 -7.87
CA TYR A 293 4.21 20.68 -8.80
C TYR A 293 3.58 19.55 -9.63
N LEU A 294 2.71 18.75 -9.01
CA LEU A 294 1.93 17.74 -9.73
C LEU A 294 0.89 18.40 -10.66
N ALA A 295 0.22 19.44 -10.19
CA ALA A 295 -0.76 20.19 -10.99
C ALA A 295 -0.11 20.86 -12.22
N LEU A 296 1.12 21.38 -12.08
CA LEU A 296 1.89 21.93 -13.19
C LEU A 296 2.20 20.84 -14.23
N LEU A 297 2.58 19.65 -13.79
CA LEU A 297 2.82 18.53 -14.70
C LEU A 297 1.53 18.06 -15.39
N ASP A 298 0.40 18.03 -14.69
CA ASP A 298 -0.90 17.69 -15.27
C ASP A 298 -1.29 18.64 -16.41
N ALA A 299 -1.03 19.95 -16.25
CA ALA A 299 -1.29 20.95 -17.30
C ALA A 299 -0.47 20.68 -18.58
N HIS A 300 0.72 20.10 -18.43
CA HIS A 300 1.65 19.78 -19.52
C HIS A 300 1.69 18.29 -19.86
N ALA A 301 0.70 17.49 -19.44
CA ALA A 301 0.68 16.03 -19.64
C ALA A 301 0.76 15.62 -21.13
N ALA A 302 0.34 16.48 -22.05
CA ALA A 302 0.44 16.27 -23.49
C ALA A 302 1.88 16.24 -24.04
N ALA A 303 2.88 16.64 -23.24
CA ALA A 303 4.30 16.49 -23.55
C ALA A 303 4.85 15.10 -23.18
N LEU A 304 4.19 14.38 -22.26
CA LEU A 304 4.70 13.12 -21.73
C LEU A 304 4.50 11.97 -22.72
N PRO A 305 5.47 11.04 -22.82
CA PRO A 305 5.33 9.86 -23.64
C PRO A 305 4.35 8.88 -22.99
N LEU A 306 3.70 8.06 -23.80
CA LEU A 306 2.92 6.94 -23.30
C LEU A 306 3.83 5.71 -23.26
N CYS A 307 3.83 5.01 -22.13
CA CYS A 307 4.52 3.74 -22.01
C CYS A 307 3.70 2.74 -21.21
N ARG A 308 4.22 1.51 -21.15
CA ARG A 308 3.55 0.39 -20.50
C ARG A 308 3.36 0.61 -18.99
N THR A 309 4.28 1.31 -18.33
CA THR A 309 4.25 1.51 -16.88
C THR A 309 4.35 2.99 -16.55
N MET A 310 3.22 3.57 -16.13
CA MET A 310 3.12 4.96 -15.70
C MET A 310 2.59 4.98 -14.26
N GLU A 311 3.42 5.42 -13.32
CA GLU A 311 3.12 5.36 -11.89
C GLU A 311 3.47 6.68 -11.19
N ARG A 312 2.88 6.91 -10.01
CA ARG A 312 3.19 8.08 -9.19
C ARG A 312 3.32 7.75 -7.71
N THR A 313 4.20 8.47 -7.01
CA THR A 313 4.17 8.47 -5.55
C THR A 313 2.93 9.23 -5.06
N ARG A 314 2.28 8.73 -4.02
CA ARG A 314 1.05 9.32 -3.45
C ARG A 314 0.93 9.02 -1.95
N ASN A 315 -0.04 9.67 -1.31
CA ASN A 315 -0.37 9.55 0.11
C ASN A 315 0.73 10.14 1.03
N THR A 316 1.03 9.49 2.15
CA THR A 316 1.98 9.97 3.17
C THR A 316 3.45 9.89 2.72
N ALA A 317 4.33 10.71 3.32
CA ALA A 317 5.77 10.69 2.99
C ALA A 317 6.42 9.31 3.15
N LEU A 318 6.02 8.56 4.18
CA LEU A 318 6.52 7.21 4.40
C LEU A 318 6.11 6.29 3.24
N GLN A 319 4.86 6.38 2.78
CA GLN A 319 4.37 5.60 1.64
C GLN A 319 5.06 6.04 0.35
N GLN A 320 5.27 7.34 0.12
CA GLN A 320 6.01 7.86 -1.03
C GLN A 320 7.45 7.33 -1.08
N ARG A 321 8.17 7.29 0.04
CA ARG A 321 9.51 6.67 0.13
C ARG A 321 9.49 5.18 -0.21
N THR A 322 8.46 4.46 0.23
CA THR A 322 8.28 3.04 -0.11
C THR A 322 7.99 2.86 -1.60
N HIS A 323 7.08 3.65 -2.17
CA HIS A 323 6.77 3.66 -3.60
C HIS A 323 8.02 3.94 -4.45
N PHE A 324 8.80 4.95 -4.06
CA PHE A 324 10.02 5.32 -4.74
C PHE A 324 11.05 4.18 -4.74
N ARG A 325 11.23 3.51 -3.59
CA ARG A 325 12.11 2.33 -3.49
C ARG A 325 11.65 1.16 -4.36
N ILE A 326 10.34 0.88 -4.39
CA ILE A 326 9.78 -0.16 -5.28
C ILE A 326 10.14 0.13 -6.73
N TRP A 327 10.02 1.38 -7.16
CA TRP A 327 10.43 1.78 -8.50
C TRP A 327 11.95 1.62 -8.69
N LEU A 328 12.80 2.12 -7.79
CA LEU A 328 14.26 1.97 -7.91
C LEU A 328 14.68 0.50 -8.06
N ASP A 329 14.08 -0.40 -7.27
CA ASP A 329 14.36 -1.85 -7.28
C ASP A 329 14.04 -2.56 -8.62
N ARG A 330 13.28 -1.91 -9.53
CA ARG A 330 12.97 -2.43 -10.88
C ARG A 330 14.01 -2.04 -11.94
N GLY A 331 14.98 -1.19 -11.62
CA GLY A 331 16.00 -0.74 -12.56
C GLY A 331 17.14 -1.75 -12.70
N PHE A 332 17.62 -1.96 -13.93
CA PHE A 332 18.81 -2.79 -14.17
C PHE A 332 19.73 -2.17 -15.23
N LEU A 333 21.01 -2.50 -15.15
CA LEU A 333 22.07 -1.97 -16.03
C LEU A 333 22.18 -2.73 -17.34
N ALA A 334 22.79 -2.10 -18.35
CA ALA A 334 23.16 -2.79 -19.59
C ALA A 334 24.07 -4.01 -19.31
N GLY A 335 23.79 -5.13 -20.00
CA GLY A 335 24.49 -6.40 -19.80
C GLY A 335 24.05 -7.21 -18.57
N GLN A 336 23.13 -6.70 -17.75
CA GLN A 336 22.41 -7.53 -16.78
C GLN A 336 21.20 -8.20 -17.45
N THR A 337 20.97 -9.47 -17.11
CA THR A 337 19.74 -10.18 -17.47
C THR A 337 18.97 -10.43 -16.19
N VAL A 338 17.71 -10.02 -16.16
CA VAL A 338 16.82 -10.15 -15.00
C VAL A 338 15.55 -10.87 -15.40
N GLY A 339 15.08 -11.77 -14.55
CA GLY A 339 13.84 -12.51 -14.77
C GLY A 339 12.66 -11.55 -14.92
N ALA A 340 11.98 -11.59 -16.05
CA ALA A 340 10.94 -10.61 -16.42
C ALA A 340 9.52 -10.97 -15.92
N GLY A 341 9.35 -12.07 -15.18
CA GLY A 341 8.05 -12.53 -14.68
C GLY A 341 7.54 -11.77 -13.43
N HIS A 342 6.27 -12.02 -13.07
CA HIS A 342 5.69 -11.52 -11.81
C HIS A 342 6.12 -12.41 -10.64
N ILE A 343 6.54 -11.81 -9.53
CA ILE A 343 6.88 -12.54 -8.31
C ILE A 343 5.60 -12.82 -7.52
N ARG A 344 5.23 -14.10 -7.43
CA ARG A 344 4.09 -14.54 -6.61
C ARG A 344 4.53 -14.68 -5.16
N TRP A 345 3.97 -13.85 -4.28
CA TRP A 345 4.28 -13.88 -2.86
C TRP A 345 3.34 -14.78 -2.10
N GLY A 346 3.89 -15.52 -1.14
CA GLY A 346 3.14 -16.40 -0.25
C GLY A 346 3.66 -16.35 1.17
N LYS A 347 2.88 -16.93 2.08
CA LYS A 347 3.28 -17.17 3.47
C LYS A 347 3.29 -18.68 3.67
N ALA A 348 4.47 -19.24 3.88
CA ALA A 348 4.62 -20.64 4.26
C ALA A 348 4.74 -20.76 5.79
N VAL A 349 4.61 -21.98 6.32
CA VAL A 349 4.75 -22.30 7.76
C VAL A 349 6.06 -21.71 8.34
N ASN A 350 7.12 -21.64 7.52
CA ASN A 350 8.46 -21.17 7.92
C ASN A 350 8.76 -19.70 7.54
N GLY A 351 7.78 -18.92 7.06
CA GLY A 351 7.93 -17.49 6.79
C GLY A 351 7.56 -17.05 5.37
N LEU A 352 8.08 -15.88 4.98
CA LEU A 352 7.83 -15.27 3.66
C LEU A 352 8.44 -16.12 2.55
N THR A 353 7.68 -16.36 1.49
CA THR A 353 8.15 -16.99 0.26
C THR A 353 7.80 -16.12 -0.94
N GLY A 354 8.67 -16.15 -1.96
CA GLY A 354 8.43 -15.51 -3.25
C GLY A 354 8.77 -16.48 -4.37
N ARG A 355 7.96 -16.55 -5.43
CA ARG A 355 8.19 -17.43 -6.57
C ARG A 355 8.30 -16.64 -7.86
N LEU A 356 9.29 -16.95 -8.68
CA LEU A 356 9.48 -16.41 -10.02
C LEU A 356 9.94 -17.52 -10.97
N GLY A 357 9.06 -17.93 -11.88
CA GLY A 357 9.32 -19.08 -12.75
C GLY A 357 9.53 -20.35 -11.91
N GLU A 358 10.63 -21.06 -12.17
CA GLU A 358 11.05 -22.26 -11.43
C GLU A 358 11.69 -21.95 -10.07
N PHE A 359 12.01 -20.69 -9.77
CA PHE A 359 12.73 -20.33 -8.56
C PHE A 359 11.80 -19.94 -7.42
N THR A 360 12.11 -20.44 -6.23
CA THR A 360 11.47 -20.04 -4.97
C THR A 360 12.51 -19.43 -4.05
N ALA A 361 12.29 -18.19 -3.63
CA ALA A 361 13.00 -17.60 -2.52
C ALA A 361 12.26 -17.91 -1.22
N ARG A 362 13.00 -18.39 -0.23
CA ARG A 362 12.47 -18.74 1.08
C ARG A 362 13.29 -18.10 2.18
N TYR A 363 12.61 -17.51 3.16
CA TYR A 363 13.24 -17.14 4.42
C TYR A 363 13.56 -18.40 5.23
N ALA A 364 14.83 -18.63 5.54
CA ALA A 364 15.33 -19.82 6.22
C ALA A 364 15.68 -19.58 7.69
N GLY A 365 15.21 -18.48 8.28
CA GLY A 365 15.38 -18.17 9.70
C GLY A 365 16.57 -17.26 10.00
N LYS A 366 16.86 -17.10 11.29
CA LYS A 366 17.93 -16.24 11.81
C LYS A 366 19.21 -17.06 11.99
N LEU A 367 20.35 -16.52 11.55
CA LEU A 367 21.69 -17.03 11.82
C LEU A 367 22.35 -16.19 12.94
N PRO A 368 22.98 -16.81 13.95
CA PRO A 368 23.77 -16.10 14.95
C PRO A 368 25.05 -15.49 14.33
N PRO A 369 25.54 -14.32 14.80
CA PRO A 369 25.00 -13.51 15.89
C PRO A 369 23.88 -12.52 15.45
N ARG A 370 23.83 -12.06 14.19
CA ARG A 370 22.78 -11.16 13.66
C ARG A 370 22.62 -11.26 12.13
N GLY A 371 22.10 -12.38 11.64
CA GLY A 371 21.81 -12.59 10.21
C GLY A 371 20.41 -13.17 9.97
N HIS A 372 19.80 -12.84 8.84
CA HIS A 372 18.57 -13.41 8.32
C HIS A 372 18.90 -14.15 7.03
N ARG A 373 18.70 -15.47 7.03
CA ARG A 373 19.07 -16.35 5.92
C ARG A 373 17.98 -16.38 4.87
N ILE A 374 18.36 -16.20 3.61
CA ILE A 374 17.50 -16.33 2.43
C ILE A 374 18.11 -17.42 1.55
N VAL A 375 17.28 -18.37 1.13
CA VAL A 375 17.68 -19.50 0.28
C VAL A 375 16.86 -19.42 -1.02
N ILE A 376 17.52 -19.65 -2.16
CA ILE A 376 16.88 -19.81 -3.46
C ILE A 376 16.87 -21.30 -3.82
N GLU A 377 15.68 -21.81 -4.08
CA GLU A 377 15.40 -23.21 -4.40
C GLU A 377 14.83 -23.32 -5.82
N THR A 378 15.09 -24.43 -6.51
CA THR A 378 14.41 -24.78 -7.76
C THR A 378 13.04 -25.41 -7.49
N ALA A 379 12.28 -25.73 -8.55
CA ALA A 379 10.96 -26.35 -8.43
C ALA A 379 10.96 -27.65 -7.60
N ASP A 380 12.08 -28.39 -7.62
CA ASP A 380 12.28 -29.64 -6.87
C ASP A 380 12.58 -29.43 -5.38
N GLY A 381 12.59 -28.17 -4.90
CA GLY A 381 12.92 -27.83 -3.51
C GLY A 381 14.42 -27.92 -3.17
N LYS A 382 15.29 -28.15 -4.17
CA LYS A 382 16.75 -28.21 -4.00
C LYS A 382 17.37 -26.81 -4.09
N PRO A 383 18.51 -26.57 -3.40
CA PRO A 383 19.26 -25.33 -3.58
C PRO A 383 19.60 -25.07 -5.06
N ALA A 384 19.37 -23.85 -5.52
CA ALA A 384 19.64 -23.44 -6.90
C ALA A 384 21.15 -23.26 -7.18
N ALA A 385 21.92 -24.34 -7.08
CA ALA A 385 23.36 -24.33 -7.35
C ALA A 385 23.66 -24.42 -8.86
N GLY A 386 24.80 -23.85 -9.28
CA GLY A 386 25.30 -23.95 -10.66
C GLY A 386 24.72 -22.92 -11.64
N PHE A 387 24.04 -21.89 -11.14
CA PHE A 387 23.56 -20.77 -11.96
C PHE A 387 24.60 -19.65 -12.02
N VAL A 388 24.75 -19.04 -13.19
CA VAL A 388 25.64 -17.90 -13.42
C VAL A 388 24.91 -16.72 -14.04
N THR A 389 25.42 -15.51 -13.80
CA THR A 389 24.96 -14.31 -14.49
C THR A 389 25.26 -14.39 -16.00
N ALA A 390 24.72 -13.45 -16.79
CA ALA A 390 25.05 -13.33 -18.21
C ALA A 390 26.55 -13.10 -18.48
N ARG A 391 27.33 -12.67 -17.47
CA ARG A 391 28.79 -12.50 -17.54
C ARG A 391 29.57 -13.73 -17.07
N GLY A 392 28.89 -14.83 -16.74
CA GLY A 392 29.51 -16.05 -16.24
C GLY A 392 29.84 -16.04 -14.74
N GLU A 393 29.41 -15.02 -13.99
CA GLU A 393 29.69 -14.94 -12.55
C GLU A 393 28.78 -15.88 -11.76
N PRO A 394 29.31 -16.73 -10.86
CA PRO A 394 28.50 -17.64 -10.05
C PRO A 394 27.50 -16.92 -9.13
N LEU A 395 26.24 -17.35 -9.17
CA LEU A 395 25.24 -16.93 -8.19
C LEU A 395 25.24 -17.88 -7.00
N ALA A 396 25.60 -17.36 -5.82
CA ALA A 396 25.36 -18.06 -4.57
C ALA A 396 23.85 -18.31 -4.43
N TRP A 397 23.38 -19.49 -4.03
CA TRP A 397 21.96 -19.77 -3.78
C TRP A 397 21.51 -19.34 -2.37
N GLU A 398 22.46 -19.06 -1.49
CA GLU A 398 22.25 -18.56 -0.13
C GLU A 398 22.67 -17.10 0.00
N THR A 399 21.97 -16.32 0.82
CA THR A 399 22.38 -14.97 1.23
C THR A 399 21.94 -14.68 2.66
N VAL A 400 22.77 -13.94 3.39
CA VAL A 400 22.47 -13.51 4.76
C VAL A 400 22.36 -11.99 4.79
N ILE A 401 21.27 -11.47 5.35
CA ILE A 401 21.07 -10.03 5.54
C ILE A 401 21.03 -9.68 7.02
N ALA A 402 21.61 -8.54 7.41
CA ALA A 402 21.62 -8.12 8.82
C ALA A 402 20.26 -7.62 9.31
N ASN A 403 19.41 -7.08 8.42
CA ASN A 403 18.15 -6.43 8.79
C ASN A 403 16.96 -7.06 8.06
N ARG A 404 16.00 -7.59 8.83
CA ARG A 404 14.75 -8.19 8.32
C ARG A 404 13.92 -7.24 7.45
N ALA A 405 14.02 -5.92 7.63
CA ALA A 405 13.32 -4.95 6.80
C ALA A 405 13.71 -5.04 5.31
N ARG A 406 14.91 -5.54 5.00
CA ARG A 406 15.38 -5.78 3.62
C ARG A 406 14.95 -7.13 3.05
N LEU A 407 14.25 -7.97 3.82
CA LEU A 407 13.94 -9.34 3.44
C LEU A 407 13.23 -9.42 2.09
N ARG A 408 12.14 -8.67 1.91
CA ARG A 408 11.34 -8.71 0.68
C ARG A 408 12.12 -8.18 -0.53
N SER A 409 12.80 -7.04 -0.41
CA SER A 409 13.57 -6.47 -1.52
C SER A 409 14.76 -7.36 -1.89
N THR A 410 15.47 -7.93 -0.91
CA THR A 410 16.54 -8.89 -1.18
C THR A 410 16.01 -10.16 -1.83
N MET A 411 14.91 -10.75 -1.35
CA MET A 411 14.30 -11.92 -2.00
C MET A 411 13.91 -11.63 -3.45
N ALA A 412 13.32 -10.45 -3.71
CA ALA A 412 12.94 -10.04 -5.06
C ALA A 412 14.17 -9.91 -5.97
N ALA A 413 15.20 -9.16 -5.55
CA ALA A 413 16.43 -8.99 -6.32
C ALA A 413 17.08 -10.33 -6.65
N ARG A 414 17.09 -11.25 -5.69
CA ARG A 414 17.65 -12.61 -5.85
C ARG A 414 16.85 -13.44 -6.84
N LEU A 415 15.51 -13.47 -6.71
CA LEU A 415 14.65 -14.14 -7.68
C LEU A 415 14.88 -13.61 -9.09
N ARG A 416 14.99 -12.29 -9.25
CA ARG A 416 15.25 -11.65 -10.55
C ARG A 416 16.62 -12.04 -11.10
N ALA A 417 17.66 -12.08 -10.27
CA ALA A 417 18.99 -12.53 -10.68
C ALA A 417 18.97 -13.99 -11.16
N PHE A 418 18.35 -14.90 -10.41
CA PHE A 418 18.20 -16.31 -10.79
C PHE A 418 17.33 -16.50 -12.03
N GLY A 419 16.20 -15.78 -12.12
CA GLY A 419 15.31 -15.85 -13.27
C GLY A 419 15.90 -15.29 -14.57
N GLY A 420 17.03 -14.58 -14.51
CA GLY A 420 17.82 -14.14 -15.67
C GLY A 420 19.16 -14.88 -15.81
N ALA A 421 19.42 -15.89 -14.98
CA ALA A 421 20.66 -16.64 -14.96
C ALA A 421 20.61 -17.83 -15.92
N THR A 422 21.78 -18.29 -16.33
CA THR A 422 21.93 -19.52 -17.12
C THR A 422 22.52 -20.61 -16.24
N ARG A 423 22.06 -21.85 -16.39
CA ARG A 423 22.65 -23.00 -15.69
C ARG A 423 23.90 -23.44 -16.44
N LEU A 424 25.07 -23.35 -15.80
CA LEU A 424 26.26 -24.01 -16.31
C LEU A 424 26.25 -25.46 -15.81
N ALA A 425 26.27 -26.41 -16.73
CA ALA A 425 26.65 -27.78 -16.41
C ALA A 425 28.12 -27.76 -16.01
N TRP A 426 28.40 -27.74 -14.71
CA TRP A 426 29.79 -27.90 -14.25
C TRP A 426 30.27 -29.29 -14.71
N PRO A 427 31.42 -29.42 -15.40
CA PRO A 427 32.00 -30.73 -15.64
C PRO A 427 32.29 -31.35 -14.28
N ARG A 428 31.77 -32.57 -14.03
CA ARG A 428 32.12 -33.37 -12.83
C ARG A 428 33.62 -33.19 -12.56
N PRO A 429 34.06 -32.83 -11.34
CA PRO A 429 35.48 -32.88 -11.04
C PRO A 429 35.95 -34.31 -11.33
N ALA A 430 36.90 -34.45 -12.25
CA ALA A 430 37.56 -35.72 -12.48
C ALA A 430 38.12 -36.17 -11.13
N ASN A 431 37.75 -37.38 -10.71
CA ASN A 431 38.37 -38.05 -9.57
C ASN A 431 39.88 -38.13 -9.82
N THR A 432 40.66 -37.16 -9.33
CA THR A 432 42.06 -37.39 -9.01
C THR A 432 42.11 -38.03 -7.64
N SER A 433 41.91 -39.35 -7.64
CA SER A 433 42.38 -40.22 -6.56
C SER A 433 43.90 -40.13 -6.49
N ILE A 434 44.43 -39.19 -5.71
CA ILE A 434 45.78 -39.30 -5.20
C ILE A 434 45.67 -40.20 -3.97
N GLN A 435 45.77 -41.50 -4.20
CA GLN A 435 45.88 -42.50 -3.15
C GLN A 435 47.00 -43.47 -3.52
N GLY A 436 48.08 -43.40 -2.73
CA GLY A 436 48.99 -44.51 -2.51
C GLY A 436 50.01 -44.83 -3.61
N ARG A 437 51.19 -44.20 -3.55
CA ARG A 437 52.46 -44.90 -3.83
C ARG A 437 53.46 -44.54 -2.75
N ASN A 438 53.27 -45.16 -1.59
CA ASN A 438 54.39 -45.58 -0.75
C ASN A 438 54.38 -47.09 -0.83
N ASP A 439 55.33 -47.66 -1.55
CA ASP A 439 55.89 -48.98 -1.25
C ASP A 439 57.30 -49.06 -1.84
N SER A 440 58.25 -49.11 -0.91
CA SER A 440 59.50 -49.88 -0.92
C SER A 440 60.30 -50.01 -2.23
N MET A 441 61.52 -49.45 -2.22
CA MET A 441 62.70 -50.27 -2.51
C MET A 441 63.94 -49.64 -1.88
N ASP A 442 64.38 -50.29 -0.80
CA ASP A 442 65.67 -50.11 -0.18
C ASP A 442 66.75 -50.83 -1.02
N ALA A 443 67.95 -50.27 -0.98
CA ALA A 443 69.24 -50.87 -1.30
C ALA A 443 69.40 -51.72 -2.59
N SER A 444 70.22 -51.24 -3.55
CA SER A 444 71.53 -51.88 -3.83
C SER A 444 72.29 -51.28 -5.04
N ARG A 445 73.57 -50.99 -4.78
CA ARG A 445 74.77 -51.21 -5.61
C ARG A 445 75.05 -50.35 -6.86
N ALA A 446 76.14 -49.57 -6.70
CA ALA A 446 77.37 -49.55 -7.53
C ALA A 446 77.19 -49.19 -9.01
N ARG A 447 77.67 -48.04 -9.50
CA ARG A 447 79.08 -47.63 -9.66
C ARG A 447 79.11 -46.19 -10.13
#